data_AF-A0A2L2WS38-F1
#
_entry.id   AF-A0A2L2WS38-F1
#
_cell.length_a   1.000
_cell.length_b   1.000
_cell.length_c   1.000
_cell.angle_alpha   90.00
_cell.angle_beta   90.00
_cell.angle_gamma   90.00
#
_symmetry.space_group_name_H-M   'P 1'
#
loop_
_entity.id
_entity.type
_entity.pdbx_description
1 polymer ?
#
loop_
_entity_poly.entity_id
_entity_poly.type
_entity_poly.pdbx_seq_one_letter_code
_entity_poly.pdbx_strand_id
1 'polypeptide(L)'
;MEKNEYFTRFQEMCIGILAQSGNCEESQAFFHNAHTVPELVSAWKRYWDGFLHEVPSLVMEAFRKNYDIYREDINLAGVFYNEVPPLSAPPSIILVGDDDADGETPSPALVVDGRHRVYVFGARKVWTKGACNVFVNAEKACVRLSDACRANVEKGKVVAMDRTVVSGKGNIVCYGSVTVKLFGGSVEDYGHLLIDAYNDSRVISFTERKINLHDNAKIFPI
;
A
#
# COMPACT_ATOMS: atom_id res chain seq x y z
N MET A 1 -11.11 5.76 37.20
CA MET A 1 -10.38 4.88 36.27
C MET A 1 -9.13 5.64 35.88
N GLU A 2 -7.96 5.26 36.40
CA GLU A 2 -6.70 5.82 35.90
C GLU A 2 -6.65 5.56 34.39
N LYS A 3 -6.50 6.60 33.59
CA LYS A 3 -6.22 6.42 32.16
C LYS A 3 -4.89 5.68 32.09
N ASN A 4 -4.94 4.46 31.54
CA ASN A 4 -3.77 3.64 31.33
C ASN A 4 -2.71 4.45 30.59
N GLU A 5 -1.55 4.68 31.22
CA GLU A 5 -0.45 5.50 30.67
C GLU A 5 -0.03 5.03 29.27
N TYR A 6 -0.09 3.71 29.03
CA TYR A 6 0.09 3.07 27.74
C TYR A 6 -0.88 3.59 26.67
N PHE A 7 -2.18 3.68 26.98
CA PHE A 7 -3.18 4.19 26.05
C PHE A 7 -3.00 5.70 25.82
N THR A 8 -2.77 6.47 26.89
CA THR A 8 -2.59 7.93 26.80
C THR A 8 -1.44 8.28 25.87
N ARG A 9 -0.29 7.60 25.99
CA ARG A 9 0.87 7.82 25.13
C ARG A 9 0.57 7.52 23.65
N PHE A 10 -0.15 6.44 23.36
CA PHE A 10 -0.55 6.12 21.99
C PHE A 10 -1.55 7.13 21.43
N GLN A 11 -2.52 7.57 22.23
CA GLN A 11 -3.51 8.57 21.88
C GLN A 11 -2.84 9.91 21.53
N GLU A 12 -1.93 10.40 22.35
CA GLU A 12 -1.18 11.64 22.12
C GLU A 12 -0.35 11.58 20.85
N MET A 13 0.33 10.46 20.59
CA MET A 13 1.06 10.25 19.35
C MET A 13 0.13 10.33 18.13
N CYS A 14 -1.01 9.65 18.17
CA CYS A 14 -1.98 9.67 17.08
C CYS A 14 -2.50 11.09 16.81
N ILE A 15 -2.84 11.83 17.86
CA ILE A 15 -3.30 13.23 17.76
C ILE A 15 -2.19 14.13 17.20
N GLY A 16 -0.94 13.91 17.58
CA GLY A 16 0.21 14.67 17.07
C GLY A 16 0.47 14.47 15.58
N ILE A 17 0.22 13.26 15.04
CA ILE A 17 0.29 12.99 13.59
C ILE A 17 -0.88 13.66 12.87
N LEU A 18 -2.07 13.53 13.46
CA LEU A 18 -3.30 14.12 12.94
C LEU A 18 -3.22 15.65 12.82
N ALA A 19 -2.63 16.34 13.80
CA ALA A 19 -2.42 17.79 13.75
C ALA A 19 -1.55 18.23 12.56
N GLN A 20 -0.74 17.34 12.00
CA GLN A 20 0.14 17.64 10.85
C GLN A 20 -0.53 17.37 9.50
N SER A 21 -1.67 16.67 9.46
CA SER A 21 -2.36 16.30 8.24
C SER A 21 -3.45 17.30 7.83
N GLY A 22 -3.44 18.54 8.32
CA GLY A 22 -4.46 19.55 7.95
C GLY A 22 -5.91 19.12 8.23
N ASN A 23 -6.08 18.25 9.23
CA ASN A 23 -7.30 17.50 9.46
C ASN A 23 -8.48 18.36 9.96
N CYS A 24 -9.72 17.87 9.79
CA CYS A 24 -10.92 18.58 10.26
C CYS A 24 -11.26 18.30 11.73
N GLU A 25 -12.02 19.20 12.37
CA GLU A 25 -12.48 19.09 13.77
C GLU A 25 -13.14 17.75 14.10
N GLU A 26 -13.89 17.19 13.14
CA GLU A 26 -14.57 15.89 13.31
C GLU A 26 -13.57 14.77 13.58
N SER A 27 -12.46 14.72 12.83
CA SER A 27 -11.44 13.71 13.05
C SER A 27 -10.76 13.90 14.41
N GLN A 28 -10.46 15.13 14.83
CA GLN A 28 -9.91 15.40 16.17
C GLN A 28 -10.84 14.87 17.27
N ALA A 29 -12.14 15.12 17.15
CA ALA A 29 -13.13 14.63 18.10
C ALA A 29 -13.14 13.10 18.21
N PHE A 30 -13.05 12.36 17.10
CA PHE A 30 -12.96 10.89 17.14
C PHE A 30 -11.73 10.39 17.86
N PHE A 31 -10.58 11.02 17.65
CA PHE A 31 -9.34 10.66 18.32
C PHE A 31 -9.35 10.96 19.82
N HIS A 32 -9.90 12.11 20.23
CA HIS A 32 -10.04 12.49 21.63
C HIS A 32 -11.06 11.63 22.39
N ASN A 33 -12.12 11.19 21.71
CA ASN A 33 -13.20 10.37 22.29
C ASN A 33 -12.89 8.87 22.28
N ALA A 34 -11.75 8.43 21.75
CA ALA A 34 -11.31 7.05 21.90
C ALA A 34 -10.83 6.79 23.32
N HIS A 35 -11.11 5.60 23.83
CA HIS A 35 -10.75 5.12 25.16
C HIS A 35 -9.92 3.84 25.12
N THR A 36 -9.79 3.21 23.96
CA THR A 36 -9.00 1.98 23.74
C THR A 36 -8.17 2.07 22.46
N VAL A 37 -7.07 1.31 22.38
CA VAL A 37 -6.25 1.25 21.15
C VAL A 37 -7.07 0.79 19.94
N PRO A 38 -7.96 -0.23 20.02
CA PRO A 38 -8.82 -0.59 18.90
C PRO A 38 -9.77 0.53 18.43
N GLU A 39 -10.28 1.36 19.35
CA GLU A 39 -11.08 2.53 18.98
C GLU A 39 -10.25 3.59 18.25
N LEU A 40 -9.01 3.85 18.71
CA LEU A 40 -8.08 4.73 18.01
C LEU A 40 -7.76 4.22 16.61
N VAL A 41 -7.41 2.95 16.47
CA VAL A 41 -7.12 2.34 15.16
C VAL A 41 -8.36 2.36 14.27
N SER A 42 -9.57 2.24 14.83
CA SER A 42 -10.82 2.40 14.08
C SER A 42 -11.01 3.83 13.59
N ALA A 43 -10.65 4.84 14.38
CA ALA A 43 -10.63 6.24 13.93
C ALA A 43 -9.62 6.44 12.80
N TRP A 44 -8.41 5.89 12.91
CA TRP A 44 -7.44 5.87 11.82
C TRP A 44 -8.02 5.26 10.55
N LYS A 45 -8.64 4.08 10.64
CA LYS A 45 -9.23 3.37 9.48
C LYS A 45 -10.29 4.20 8.75
N ARG A 46 -11.02 5.07 9.46
CA ARG A 46 -12.03 5.95 8.88
C ARG A 46 -11.42 7.07 8.05
N TYR A 47 -10.25 7.57 8.45
CA TYR A 47 -9.55 8.68 7.78
C TYR A 47 -8.29 8.22 7.03
N TRP A 48 -8.16 6.91 6.83
CA TRP A 48 -6.94 6.24 6.41
C TRP A 48 -6.39 6.76 5.08
N ASP A 49 -7.27 6.97 4.11
CA ASP A 49 -6.88 7.45 2.80
C ASP A 49 -6.35 8.90 2.88
N GLY A 50 -6.90 9.76 3.75
CA GLY A 50 -6.34 11.12 3.96
C GLY A 50 -4.94 11.07 4.55
N PHE A 51 -4.77 10.34 5.66
CA PHE A 51 -3.50 10.21 6.36
C PHE A 51 -2.34 9.72 5.48
N LEU A 52 -2.60 8.70 4.68
CA LEU A 52 -1.58 8.08 3.85
C LEU A 52 -1.22 8.88 2.60
N HIS A 53 -2.05 9.83 2.19
CA HIS A 53 -1.70 10.77 1.12
C HIS A 53 -0.99 12.01 1.66
N GLU A 54 -1.39 12.51 2.83
CA GLU A 54 -0.88 13.79 3.35
C GLU A 54 0.39 13.63 4.20
N VAL A 55 0.46 12.61 5.06
CA VAL A 55 1.55 12.42 6.02
C VAL A 55 2.08 10.98 6.11
N PRO A 56 2.26 10.24 4.98
CA PRO A 56 2.61 8.82 5.02
C PRO A 56 3.86 8.50 5.85
N SER A 57 4.90 9.34 5.77
CA SER A 57 6.15 9.11 6.49
C SER A 57 5.98 9.13 8.02
N LEU A 58 5.16 10.04 8.56
CA LEU A 58 4.91 10.14 10.00
C LEU A 58 4.13 8.94 10.51
N VAL A 59 3.14 8.48 9.72
CA VAL A 59 2.39 7.26 10.00
C VAL A 59 3.34 6.08 10.07
N MET A 60 4.16 5.88 9.04
CA MET A 60 5.08 4.74 8.97
C MET A 60 6.14 4.76 10.07
N GLU A 61 6.66 5.94 10.44
CA GLU A 61 7.59 6.09 11.55
C GLU A 61 6.96 5.75 12.89
N ALA A 62 5.69 6.16 13.11
CA ALA A 62 4.94 5.87 14.31
C ALA A 62 4.67 4.37 14.47
N PHE A 63 4.25 3.70 13.40
CA PHE A 63 4.11 2.24 13.40
C PHE A 63 5.47 1.57 13.66
N ARG A 64 6.53 1.94 12.95
CA ARG A 64 7.87 1.37 13.18
C ARG A 64 8.32 1.45 14.64
N LYS A 65 8.18 2.61 15.27
CA LYS A 65 8.65 2.85 16.65
C LYS A 65 7.82 2.17 17.73
N ASN A 66 6.54 1.92 17.46
CA ASN A 66 5.58 1.57 18.51
C ASN A 66 4.84 0.27 18.25
N TYR A 67 4.96 -0.33 17.07
CA TYR A 67 4.17 -1.50 16.71
C TYR A 67 4.40 -2.67 17.67
N ASP A 68 5.65 -2.97 18.04
CA ASP A 68 5.96 -4.03 19.01
C ASP A 68 5.31 -3.81 20.38
N ILE A 69 5.12 -2.55 20.78
CA ILE A 69 4.47 -2.18 22.03
C ILE A 69 2.95 -2.42 21.94
N TYR A 70 2.32 -2.05 20.82
CA TYR A 70 0.86 -2.08 20.64
C TYR A 70 0.36 -3.20 19.72
N ARG A 71 1.21 -4.19 19.42
CA ARG A 71 1.00 -5.16 18.33
C ARG A 71 -0.32 -5.90 18.44
N GLU A 72 -0.59 -6.47 19.61
CA GLU A 72 -1.80 -7.26 19.84
C GLU A 72 -3.08 -6.44 19.64
N ASP A 73 -3.11 -5.22 20.19
CA ASP A 73 -4.26 -4.33 20.09
C ASP A 73 -4.48 -3.81 18.65
N ILE A 74 -3.39 -3.47 17.96
CA ILE A 74 -3.42 -3.01 16.56
C ILE A 74 -3.89 -4.15 15.63
N ASN A 75 -3.40 -5.36 15.86
CA ASN A 75 -3.81 -6.55 15.12
C ASN A 75 -5.27 -6.91 15.36
N LEU A 76 -5.75 -6.81 16.61
CA LEU A 76 -7.16 -6.99 16.95
C LEU A 76 -8.07 -6.02 16.17
N ALA A 77 -7.59 -4.81 15.92
CA ALA A 77 -8.29 -3.81 15.11
C ALA A 77 -8.18 -4.04 13.59
N GLY A 78 -7.47 -5.08 13.16
CA GLY A 78 -7.32 -5.49 11.76
C GLY A 78 -6.33 -4.64 10.96
N VAL A 79 -5.30 -4.12 11.63
CA VAL A 79 -4.16 -3.46 10.98
C VAL A 79 -2.90 -4.27 11.31
N PHE A 80 -2.05 -4.51 10.32
CA PHE A 80 -0.83 -5.31 10.45
C PHE A 80 0.33 -4.50 9.88
N TYR A 81 1.45 -4.40 10.60
CA TYR A 81 2.64 -3.68 10.14
C TYR A 81 3.78 -4.66 9.89
N ASN A 82 4.27 -4.72 8.66
CA ASN A 82 5.35 -5.63 8.24
C ASN A 82 5.09 -7.12 8.54
N GLU A 83 3.82 -7.49 8.72
CA GLU A 83 3.38 -8.86 8.97
C GLU A 83 2.08 -9.19 8.24
N VAL A 84 1.80 -10.49 8.14
CA VAL A 84 0.63 -11.00 7.41
C VAL A 84 -0.42 -11.43 8.44
N PRO A 85 -1.70 -11.05 8.25
CA PRO A 85 -2.77 -11.56 9.09
C PRO A 85 -2.88 -13.09 8.99
N PRO A 86 -3.41 -13.77 10.04
CA PRO A 86 -3.72 -15.18 9.94
C PRO A 86 -4.75 -15.45 8.83
N LEU A 87 -4.71 -16.62 8.21
CA LEU A 87 -5.58 -16.98 7.07
C LEU A 87 -7.09 -16.84 7.38
N SER A 88 -7.48 -16.97 8.65
CA SER A 88 -8.85 -16.82 9.12
C SER A 88 -9.27 -15.37 9.40
N ALA A 89 -8.35 -14.40 9.26
CA ALA A 89 -8.64 -13.01 9.55
C ALA A 89 -9.63 -12.42 8.55
N PRO A 90 -10.51 -11.50 8.99
CA PRO A 90 -11.33 -10.73 8.06
C PRO A 90 -10.45 -9.81 7.18
N PRO A 91 -11.03 -9.22 6.12
CA PRO A 91 -10.39 -8.17 5.34
C PRO A 91 -9.74 -7.11 6.24
N SER A 92 -8.43 -6.99 6.11
CA SER A 92 -7.56 -6.20 7.01
C SER A 92 -6.69 -5.24 6.22
N ILE A 93 -6.05 -4.31 6.92
CA ILE A 93 -5.07 -3.39 6.35
C ILE A 93 -3.67 -3.89 6.70
N ILE A 94 -2.78 -3.91 5.72
CA ILE A 94 -1.38 -4.29 5.88
C ILE A 94 -0.53 -3.10 5.46
N LEU A 95 0.28 -2.60 6.38
CA LEU A 95 1.28 -1.56 6.16
C LEU A 95 2.63 -2.21 5.95
N VAL A 96 3.32 -1.85 4.88
CA VAL A 96 4.66 -2.35 4.57
C VAL A 96 5.63 -1.19 4.59
N GLY A 97 6.47 -1.17 5.62
CA GLY A 97 7.56 -0.21 5.80
C GLY A 97 8.90 -0.77 5.37
N ASP A 98 9.95 0.00 5.66
CA ASP A 98 11.31 -0.53 5.59
C ASP A 98 11.52 -1.56 6.70
N ASP A 99 12.45 -2.47 6.48
CA ASP A 99 12.88 -3.38 7.53
C ASP A 99 13.86 -2.66 8.46
N ASP A 100 13.80 -2.99 9.76
CA ASP A 100 14.75 -2.48 10.77
C ASP A 100 16.13 -3.15 10.69
N ALA A 101 16.33 -4.09 9.78
CA ALA A 101 17.58 -4.82 9.64
C ALA A 101 18.67 -3.91 9.01
N ASP A 102 19.76 -3.71 9.75
CA ASP A 102 20.99 -3.01 9.37
C ASP A 102 21.77 -3.70 8.22
N GLY A 103 21.11 -3.94 7.09
CA GLY A 103 21.76 -4.11 5.78
C GLY A 103 22.37 -5.47 5.45
N GLU A 104 22.49 -6.43 6.37
CA GLU A 104 23.24 -7.67 6.05
C GLU A 104 22.40 -8.82 5.49
N THR A 105 21.09 -8.85 5.71
CA THR A 105 20.23 -9.90 5.12
C THR A 105 18.89 -9.32 4.69
N PRO A 106 18.53 -9.40 3.39
CA PRO A 106 17.23 -8.93 2.93
C PRO A 106 16.14 -9.78 3.58
N SER A 107 15.16 -9.14 4.20
CA SER A 107 14.03 -9.86 4.78
C SER A 107 13.30 -10.67 3.70
N PRO A 108 12.73 -11.82 4.07
CA PRO A 108 11.89 -12.58 3.15
C PRO A 108 10.72 -11.72 2.67
N ALA A 109 10.29 -11.99 1.45
CA ALA A 109 9.13 -11.31 0.87
C ALA A 109 7.89 -11.51 1.76
N LEU A 110 7.14 -10.44 1.99
CA LEU A 110 5.86 -10.50 2.69
C LEU A 110 4.82 -11.07 1.73
N VAL A 111 4.37 -12.30 1.99
CA VAL A 111 3.41 -13.01 1.13
C VAL A 111 1.99 -12.84 1.66
N VAL A 112 1.19 -12.02 0.99
CA VAL A 112 -0.20 -11.71 1.37
C VAL A 112 -1.16 -12.45 0.46
N ASP A 113 -2.12 -13.14 1.05
CA ASP A 113 -3.19 -13.87 0.36
C ASP A 113 -4.56 -13.40 0.85
N GLY A 114 -5.55 -13.39 -0.03
CA GLY A 114 -6.95 -13.13 0.33
C GLY A 114 -7.43 -11.74 -0.08
N ARG A 115 -8.26 -11.12 0.77
CA ARG A 115 -8.97 -9.87 0.48
C ARG A 115 -8.50 -8.76 1.43
N HIS A 116 -7.22 -8.40 1.34
CA HIS A 116 -6.63 -7.37 2.18
C HIS A 116 -6.34 -6.09 1.40
N ARG A 117 -6.25 -4.97 2.12
CA ARG A 117 -5.70 -3.72 1.62
C ARG A 117 -4.23 -3.66 2.02
N VAL A 118 -3.32 -3.48 1.07
CA VAL A 118 -1.88 -3.48 1.30
C VAL A 118 -1.33 -2.13 0.88
N TYR A 119 -0.67 -1.42 1.80
CA TYR A 119 -0.04 -0.13 1.51
C TYR A 119 1.47 -0.27 1.66
N VAL A 120 2.20 -0.05 0.57
CA VAL A 120 3.65 -0.26 0.49
C VAL A 120 4.36 1.09 0.43
N PHE A 121 5.04 1.43 1.52
CA PHE A 121 5.80 2.67 1.70
C PHE A 121 7.29 2.44 1.97
N GLY A 122 7.74 1.19 2.04
CA GLY A 122 9.16 0.84 2.19
C GLY A 122 9.71 -0.03 1.05
N ALA A 123 10.96 -0.44 1.22
CA ALA A 123 11.73 -1.24 0.27
C ALA A 123 11.49 -2.75 0.40
N ARG A 124 10.74 -3.21 1.40
CA ARG A 124 10.48 -4.64 1.61
C ARG A 124 9.76 -5.24 0.40
N LYS A 125 10.21 -6.42 -0.03
CA LYS A 125 9.54 -7.17 -1.12
C LYS A 125 8.16 -7.65 -0.67
N VAL A 126 7.16 -7.47 -1.51
CA VAL A 126 5.78 -7.89 -1.21
C VAL A 126 5.25 -8.74 -2.36
N TRP A 127 4.69 -9.91 -2.04
CA TRP A 127 4.00 -10.76 -3.00
C TRP A 127 2.54 -10.87 -2.60
N THR A 128 1.62 -10.46 -3.46
CA THR A 128 0.20 -10.55 -3.21
C THR A 128 -0.49 -11.47 -4.19
N LYS A 129 -1.44 -12.26 -3.69
CA LYS A 129 -2.31 -13.12 -4.49
C LYS A 129 -3.76 -13.04 -3.99
N GLY A 130 -4.69 -13.59 -4.74
CA GLY A 130 -6.12 -13.45 -4.46
C GLY A 130 -6.70 -12.09 -4.85
N ALA A 131 -7.60 -11.54 -4.02
CA ALA A 131 -8.37 -10.32 -4.28
C ALA A 131 -7.85 -9.12 -3.47
N CYS A 132 -6.53 -8.99 -3.36
CA CYS A 132 -5.88 -7.89 -2.64
C CYS A 132 -6.03 -6.56 -3.39
N ASN A 133 -6.13 -5.46 -2.64
CA ASN A 133 -6.06 -4.10 -3.15
C ASN A 133 -4.77 -3.46 -2.65
N VAL A 134 -3.85 -3.16 -3.55
CA VAL A 134 -2.47 -2.76 -3.23
C VAL A 134 -2.25 -1.31 -3.62
N PHE A 135 -1.68 -0.52 -2.72
CA PHE A 135 -1.21 0.83 -2.99
C PHE A 135 0.30 0.85 -2.83
N VAL A 136 1.03 1.34 -3.83
CA VAL A 136 2.49 1.36 -3.85
C VAL A 136 2.99 2.79 -3.99
N ASN A 137 3.65 3.30 -2.96
CA ASN A 137 4.21 4.65 -2.94
C ASN A 137 5.59 4.66 -2.27
N ALA A 138 6.52 3.90 -2.85
CA ALA A 138 7.93 3.95 -2.47
C ALA A 138 8.82 3.62 -3.68
N GLU A 139 9.87 4.41 -3.89
CA GLU A 139 10.74 4.27 -5.07
C GLU A 139 11.48 2.93 -5.10
N LYS A 140 11.84 2.41 -3.93
CA LYS A 140 12.52 1.13 -3.78
C LYS A 140 11.56 -0.07 -3.64
N ALA A 141 10.24 0.16 -3.70
CA ALA A 141 9.27 -0.91 -3.58
C ALA A 141 9.41 -1.91 -4.74
N CYS A 142 9.32 -3.19 -4.41
CA CYS A 142 9.27 -4.28 -5.38
C CYS A 142 8.11 -5.20 -5.02
N VAL A 143 7.02 -5.08 -5.78
CA VAL A 143 5.75 -5.76 -5.51
C VAL A 143 5.43 -6.74 -6.64
N ARG A 144 5.04 -7.96 -6.28
CA ARG A 144 4.51 -8.95 -7.23
C ARG A 144 3.02 -9.15 -6.97
N LEU A 145 2.22 -9.07 -8.03
CA LEU A 145 0.77 -9.22 -8.01
C LEU A 145 0.37 -10.41 -8.88
N SER A 146 -0.56 -11.24 -8.40
CA SER A 146 -1.09 -12.40 -9.13
C SER A 146 -2.58 -12.60 -8.88
N ASP A 147 -3.19 -13.53 -9.62
CA ASP A 147 -4.63 -13.82 -9.62
C ASP A 147 -5.52 -12.62 -9.99
N ALA A 148 -6.23 -12.03 -9.02
CA ALA A 148 -7.23 -10.98 -9.20
C ALA A 148 -6.90 -9.72 -8.37
N CYS A 149 -5.62 -9.52 -8.05
CA CYS A 149 -5.17 -8.35 -7.32
C CYS A 149 -5.42 -7.07 -8.13
N ARG A 150 -5.74 -5.99 -7.42
CA ARG A 150 -5.84 -4.64 -7.95
C ARG A 150 -4.75 -3.79 -7.34
N ALA A 151 -4.08 -2.96 -8.13
CA ALA A 151 -3.06 -2.06 -7.62
C ALA A 151 -3.19 -0.64 -8.14
N ASN A 152 -2.93 0.32 -7.24
CA ASN A 152 -2.62 1.69 -7.57
C ASN A 152 -1.13 1.95 -7.25
N VAL A 153 -0.37 2.40 -8.25
CA VAL A 153 1.08 2.52 -8.19
C VAL A 153 1.48 3.97 -8.41
N GLU A 154 1.94 4.65 -7.38
CA GLU A 154 2.45 6.01 -7.45
C GLU A 154 3.97 6.05 -7.72
N LYS A 155 4.70 5.06 -7.19
CA LYS A 155 6.16 4.90 -7.32
C LYS A 155 6.57 3.43 -7.17
N GLY A 156 7.76 3.10 -7.64
CA GLY A 156 8.38 1.78 -7.46
C GLY A 156 8.19 0.82 -8.64
N LYS A 157 8.56 -0.45 -8.42
CA LYS A 157 8.46 -1.52 -9.40
C LYS A 157 7.35 -2.51 -9.04
N VAL A 158 6.48 -2.80 -10.01
CA VAL A 158 5.39 -3.77 -9.88
C VAL A 158 5.49 -4.83 -10.98
N VAL A 159 5.49 -6.10 -10.58
CA VAL A 159 5.37 -7.24 -11.49
C VAL A 159 3.95 -7.79 -11.39
N ALA A 160 3.16 -7.61 -12.45
CA ALA A 160 1.76 -8.00 -12.51
C ALA A 160 1.57 -9.25 -13.37
N MET A 161 0.76 -10.19 -12.90
CA MET A 161 0.51 -11.47 -13.56
C MET A 161 -0.97 -11.80 -13.59
N ASP A 162 -1.36 -12.80 -14.39
CA ASP A 162 -2.71 -13.37 -14.43
C ASP A 162 -3.82 -12.36 -14.76
N ARG A 163 -4.86 -12.22 -13.93
CA ARG A 163 -6.03 -11.34 -14.14
C ARG A 163 -5.93 -10.07 -13.28
N THR A 164 -4.70 -9.62 -13.00
CA THR A 164 -4.48 -8.43 -12.18
C THR A 164 -4.82 -7.16 -12.94
N VAL A 165 -5.19 -6.12 -12.19
CA VAL A 165 -5.48 -4.79 -12.73
C VAL A 165 -4.57 -3.80 -12.05
N VAL A 166 -3.75 -3.08 -12.82
CA VAL A 166 -2.80 -2.10 -12.29
C VAL A 166 -3.11 -0.73 -12.89
N SER A 167 -3.12 0.29 -12.04
CA SER A 167 -3.26 1.69 -12.46
C SER A 167 -2.22 2.58 -11.79
N GLY A 168 -1.75 3.63 -12.46
CA GLY A 168 -0.90 4.65 -11.82
C GLY A 168 0.29 5.09 -12.67
N LYS A 169 1.38 5.52 -12.03
CA LYS A 169 2.63 5.98 -12.64
C LYS A 169 3.82 5.28 -11.95
N GLY A 170 4.47 4.34 -12.64
CA GLY A 170 5.54 3.53 -12.04
C GLY A 170 6.24 2.68 -13.08
N ASN A 171 7.08 1.74 -12.64
CA ASN A 171 7.71 0.75 -13.52
C ASN A 171 6.97 -0.57 -13.41
N ILE A 172 6.10 -0.83 -14.38
CA ILE A 172 5.24 -2.02 -14.39
C ILE A 172 5.85 -3.06 -15.34
N VAL A 173 5.87 -4.31 -14.92
CA VAL A 173 6.17 -5.45 -15.79
C VAL A 173 4.94 -6.34 -15.79
N CYS A 174 4.32 -6.59 -16.94
CA CYS A 174 3.12 -7.43 -17.02
C CYS A 174 3.35 -8.73 -17.79
N TYR A 175 2.68 -9.79 -17.31
CA TYR A 175 2.67 -11.13 -17.90
C TYR A 175 1.25 -11.69 -17.93
N GLY A 176 0.82 -12.26 -19.06
CA GLY A 176 -0.46 -12.96 -19.16
C GLY A 176 -1.65 -12.06 -19.50
N SER A 177 -2.71 -12.08 -18.68
CA SER A 177 -4.00 -11.41 -18.96
C SER A 177 -4.23 -10.15 -18.11
N VAL A 178 -3.17 -9.35 -17.94
CA VAL A 178 -3.16 -8.16 -17.08
C VAL A 178 -3.81 -6.98 -17.77
N THR A 179 -4.59 -6.20 -17.02
CA THR A 179 -5.07 -4.88 -17.46
C THR A 179 -4.22 -3.78 -16.83
N VAL A 180 -3.65 -2.89 -17.64
CA VAL A 180 -2.82 -1.77 -17.16
C VAL A 180 -3.42 -0.44 -17.58
N LYS A 181 -3.55 0.50 -16.65
CA LYS A 181 -3.91 1.89 -16.91
C LYS A 181 -2.80 2.84 -16.43
N LEU A 182 -1.97 3.30 -17.35
CA LEU A 182 -0.73 4.03 -17.07
C LEU A 182 -0.96 5.54 -17.26
N PHE A 183 -0.68 6.35 -16.23
CA PHE A 183 -0.83 7.81 -16.22
C PHE A 183 0.53 8.54 -16.20
N GLY A 184 1.55 7.91 -16.77
CA GLY A 184 2.97 8.28 -16.71
C GLY A 184 3.83 7.08 -16.33
N GLY A 185 5.16 7.19 -16.45
CA GLY A 185 6.07 6.07 -16.15
C GLY A 185 6.18 5.07 -17.31
N SER A 186 6.40 3.78 -17.00
CA SER A 186 6.65 2.77 -18.02
C SER A 186 6.02 1.40 -17.74
N VAL A 187 5.68 0.69 -18.81
CA VAL A 187 5.29 -0.72 -18.76
C VAL A 187 6.14 -1.54 -19.72
N GLU A 188 6.73 -2.63 -19.20
CA GLU A 188 7.32 -3.71 -19.99
C GLU A 188 6.30 -4.83 -20.14
N ASP A 189 5.88 -5.10 -21.37
CA ASP A 189 4.77 -5.98 -21.69
C ASP A 189 5.24 -7.29 -22.32
N TYR A 190 5.13 -8.37 -21.53
CA TYR A 190 5.36 -9.75 -21.98
C TYR A 190 4.03 -10.52 -22.13
N GLY A 191 2.89 -9.83 -22.00
CA GLY A 191 1.56 -10.38 -22.12
C GLY A 191 0.55 -9.53 -21.33
N HIS A 192 -0.48 -9.07 -22.03
CA HIS A 192 -1.55 -8.26 -21.46
C HIS A 192 -2.93 -8.65 -22.00
N LEU A 193 -3.96 -8.23 -21.27
CA LEU A 193 -5.35 -8.21 -21.74
C LEU A 193 -5.70 -6.87 -22.39
N LEU A 194 -5.29 -5.75 -21.77
CA LEU A 194 -5.50 -4.38 -22.24
C LEU A 194 -4.46 -3.46 -21.60
N ILE A 195 -3.91 -2.52 -22.38
CA ILE A 195 -3.07 -1.43 -21.86
C ILE A 195 -3.66 -0.10 -22.33
N ASP A 196 -4.04 0.76 -21.40
CA ASP A 196 -4.39 2.17 -21.67
C ASP A 196 -3.26 3.05 -21.13
N ALA A 197 -2.59 3.81 -22.00
CA ALA A 197 -1.46 4.65 -21.64
C ALA A 197 -1.75 6.13 -21.95
N TYR A 198 -1.55 7.00 -20.96
CA TYR A 198 -1.86 8.43 -21.00
C TYR A 198 -0.60 9.27 -20.74
N ASN A 199 -0.70 10.60 -20.88
CA ASN A 199 0.40 11.55 -20.60
C ASN A 199 1.67 11.21 -21.39
N ASP A 200 2.81 11.06 -20.73
CA ASP A 200 4.13 10.75 -21.29
C ASP A 200 4.54 9.27 -21.07
N SER A 201 3.55 8.40 -20.89
CA SER A 201 3.74 6.97 -20.65
C SER A 201 4.56 6.26 -21.72
N ARG A 202 5.42 5.33 -21.32
CA ARG A 202 6.23 4.50 -22.20
C ARG A 202 5.79 3.04 -22.14
N VAL A 203 5.32 2.51 -23.26
CA VAL A 203 4.92 1.11 -23.40
C VAL A 203 6.00 0.38 -24.18
N ILE A 204 6.62 -0.65 -23.61
CA ILE A 204 7.62 -1.47 -24.28
C ILE A 204 6.98 -2.82 -24.54
N SER A 205 6.64 -3.14 -25.80
CA SER A 205 5.85 -4.32 -26.15
C SER A 205 6.28 -4.94 -27.49
N PHE A 206 6.00 -6.23 -27.65
CA PHE A 206 6.14 -6.97 -28.90
C PHE A 206 4.94 -6.80 -29.85
N THR A 207 3.86 -6.12 -29.41
CA THR A 207 2.64 -5.93 -30.20
C THR A 207 1.98 -4.58 -29.91
N GLU A 208 1.18 -4.08 -30.85
CA GLU A 208 0.31 -2.89 -30.65
C GLU A 208 -1.14 -3.27 -30.33
N ARG A 209 -1.48 -4.56 -30.43
CA ARG A 209 -2.86 -5.02 -30.33
C ARG A 209 -3.37 -4.82 -28.90
N LYS A 210 -4.54 -4.17 -28.75
CA LYS A 210 -5.17 -3.86 -27.44
C LYS A 210 -4.31 -2.94 -26.55
N ILE A 211 -3.54 -2.06 -27.20
CA ILE A 211 -2.83 -0.98 -26.54
C ILE A 211 -3.43 0.33 -27.05
N ASN A 212 -4.02 1.10 -26.15
CA ASN A 212 -4.55 2.42 -26.44
C ASN A 212 -3.55 3.47 -25.94
N LEU A 213 -3.06 4.30 -26.85
CA LEU A 213 -2.16 5.41 -26.54
C LEU A 213 -2.94 6.72 -26.57
N HIS A 214 -2.76 7.54 -25.55
CA HIS A 214 -3.38 8.85 -25.39
C HIS A 214 -2.30 9.91 -25.11
N ASP A 215 -2.59 11.17 -25.46
CA ASP A 215 -1.69 12.32 -25.29
C ASP A 215 -0.32 12.12 -25.96
N ASN A 216 0.77 12.10 -25.18
CA ASN A 216 2.15 11.93 -25.65
C ASN A 216 2.68 10.51 -25.39
N ALA A 217 1.81 9.55 -25.07
CA ALA A 217 2.20 8.19 -24.78
C ALA A 217 2.78 7.52 -26.02
N LYS A 218 3.83 6.71 -25.83
CA LYS A 218 4.56 6.07 -26.94
C LYS A 218 4.74 4.59 -26.68
N ILE A 219 4.67 3.83 -27.77
CA ILE A 219 5.06 2.43 -27.79
C ILE A 219 6.46 2.27 -28.39
N PHE A 220 7.22 1.33 -27.84
CA PHE A 220 8.56 0.95 -28.27
C PHE A 220 8.60 -0.58 -28.43
N PRO A 221 9.31 -1.10 -29.44
CA PRO A 221 9.52 -2.53 -29.57
C PRO A 221 10.41 -3.07 -28.43
N ILE A 222 10.17 -4.32 -28.04
CA ILE A 222 11.08 -5.13 -27.20
C ILE A 222 12.29 -5.56 -28.03
#